data_AF-A0A8S0PAD5-F1
#
_entry.id   AF-A0A8S0PAD5-F1
#
_cell.length_a   1.000
_cell.length_b   1.000
_cell.length_c   1.000
_cell.angle_alpha   90.00
_cell.angle_beta   90.00
_cell.angle_gamma   90.00
#
_symmetry.space_group_name_H-M   'P 1'
#
loop_
_entity.id
_entity.type
_entity.pdbx_description
1 polymer ?
#
loop_
_entity_poly.entity_id
_entity_poly.type
_entity_poly.pdbx_seq_one_letter_code
_entity_poly.pdbx_strand_id
1 'polypeptide(L)'
;MLEKVQGLSLEDRFNFCFAPCNTRDPKAMYHLLRFASSYAQKLPVNIAMGMPKCSAHSDSELLDLETRHQVLSMYLWLSNHFEEEWFPYIKKAETMATNIAQLLGESLLKACWKPESRKACKSKLQEEDGYQRPSSLVKLQEKKRHEKSLPKKRLEKVAA
;
A
#
# COMPACT_ATOMS: atom_id res chain seq x y z
N MET A 1 10.16 -9.06 7.44
CA MET A 1 8.82 -9.24 8.08
C MET A 1 8.42 -10.71 8.14
N LEU A 2 8.37 -11.42 7.00
CA LEU A 2 8.07 -12.86 6.94
C LEU A 2 9.15 -13.75 7.59
N GLU A 3 10.38 -13.26 7.70
CA GLU A 3 11.48 -13.88 8.47
C GLU A 3 11.09 -14.20 9.92
N LYS A 4 10.22 -13.39 10.54
CA LYS A 4 9.76 -13.59 11.91
C LYS A 4 8.78 -14.75 12.05
N VAL A 5 8.18 -15.19 10.95
CA VAL A 5 7.28 -16.35 10.94
C VAL A 5 8.14 -17.61 10.87
N GLN A 6 8.18 -18.36 11.98
CA GLN A 6 8.81 -19.67 12.03
C GLN A 6 7.90 -20.71 11.38
N GLY A 7 8.47 -21.78 10.81
CA GLY A 7 7.71 -22.88 10.21
C GLY A 7 7.42 -22.77 8.71
N LEU A 8 7.81 -21.66 8.05
CA LEU A 8 7.75 -21.54 6.59
C LEU A 8 9.04 -22.05 5.93
N SER A 9 8.89 -22.88 4.89
CA SER A 9 9.99 -23.29 4.03
C SER A 9 10.49 -22.12 3.16
N LEU A 10 11.62 -22.31 2.47
CA LEU A 10 12.11 -21.29 1.53
C LEU A 10 11.14 -21.06 0.37
N GLU A 11 10.51 -22.13 -0.12
CA GLU A 11 9.51 -22.08 -1.18
C GLU A 11 8.26 -21.32 -0.74
N ASP A 12 7.75 -21.59 0.47
CA ASP A 12 6.59 -20.86 0.99
C ASP A 12 6.90 -19.37 1.13
N ARG A 13 8.10 -19.04 1.66
CA ARG A 13 8.57 -17.66 1.79
C ARG A 13 8.64 -16.98 0.43
N PHE A 14 9.12 -17.68 -0.59
CA PHE A 14 9.13 -17.17 -1.95
C PHE A 14 7.70 -16.86 -2.40
N ASN A 15 6.77 -17.81 -2.32
CA ASN A 15 5.38 -17.61 -2.72
C ASN A 15 4.73 -16.42 -1.97
N PHE A 16 4.88 -16.32 -0.65
CA PHE A 16 4.35 -15.20 0.12
C PHE A 16 4.97 -13.84 -0.25
N CYS A 17 6.25 -13.79 -0.63
CA CYS A 17 6.91 -12.55 -1.05
C CYS A 17 6.41 -12.04 -2.41
N PHE A 18 5.95 -12.94 -3.30
CA PHE A 18 5.43 -12.58 -4.62
C PHE A 18 3.93 -12.32 -4.64
N ALA A 19 3.23 -12.58 -3.53
CA ALA A 19 1.81 -12.31 -3.43
C ALA A 19 1.51 -10.81 -3.62
N PRO A 20 0.45 -10.46 -4.38
CA PRO A 20 0.11 -9.07 -4.65
C PRO A 20 -0.34 -8.40 -3.34
N CYS A 21 0.49 -7.51 -2.80
CA CYS A 21 0.20 -6.79 -1.56
C CYS A 21 0.77 -5.38 -1.61
N ASN A 22 -0.01 -4.40 -1.15
CA ASN A 22 0.46 -3.03 -1.00
C ASN A 22 1.24 -2.87 0.32
N THR A 23 2.57 -2.86 0.23
CA THR A 23 3.46 -2.76 1.40
C THR A 23 3.37 -1.43 2.15
N ARG A 24 2.76 -0.40 1.55
CA ARG A 24 2.53 0.90 2.20
C ARG A 24 1.29 0.89 3.08
N ASP A 25 0.38 -0.07 2.87
CA ASP A 25 -0.82 -0.20 3.66
C ASP A 25 -0.58 -1.17 4.83
N PRO A 26 -0.57 -0.68 6.08
CA PRO A 26 -0.35 -1.53 7.25
C PRO A 26 -1.46 -2.59 7.43
N LYS A 27 -2.68 -2.35 6.96
CA LYS A 27 -3.78 -3.33 7.04
C LYS A 27 -3.52 -4.49 6.09
N ALA A 28 -3.15 -4.22 4.84
CA ALA A 28 -2.78 -5.26 3.87
C ALA A 28 -1.60 -6.11 4.39
N MET A 29 -0.58 -5.46 4.94
CA MET A 29 0.58 -6.15 5.53
C MET A 29 0.24 -6.99 6.76
N TYR A 30 -0.67 -6.52 7.61
CA TYR A 30 -1.20 -7.31 8.73
C TYR A 30 -1.85 -8.61 8.23
N HIS A 31 -2.68 -8.54 7.19
CA HIS A 31 -3.32 -9.72 6.63
C HIS A 31 -2.33 -10.69 5.98
N LEU A 32 -1.31 -10.19 5.26
CA LEU A 32 -0.24 -11.02 4.71
C LEU A 32 0.47 -11.81 5.82
N LEU A 33 0.87 -11.13 6.90
CA LEU A 33 1.53 -11.76 8.03
C LEU A 33 0.61 -12.78 8.72
N ARG A 34 -0.68 -12.47 8.84
CA ARG A 34 -1.68 -13.36 9.44
C ARG A 34 -1.87 -14.64 8.61
N PHE A 35 -1.99 -14.52 7.30
CA PHE A 35 -2.10 -15.67 6.40
C PHE A 35 -0.86 -16.56 6.49
N ALA A 36 0.33 -15.95 6.40
CA ALA A 36 1.59 -16.66 6.56
C ALA A 36 1.71 -17.37 7.92
N SER A 37 1.26 -16.73 8.99
CA SER A 37 1.31 -17.30 10.35
C SER A 37 0.34 -18.46 10.53
N SER A 38 -0.89 -18.36 10.01
CA SER A 38 -1.86 -19.47 10.03
C SER A 38 -1.37 -20.65 9.21
N TYR A 39 -0.85 -20.40 8.02
CA TYR A 39 -0.26 -21.43 7.16
C TYR A 39 0.91 -22.15 7.85
N ALA A 40 1.84 -21.42 8.45
CA ALA A 40 2.98 -21.99 9.17
C ALA A 40 2.57 -22.85 10.38
N GLN A 41 1.45 -22.51 11.03
CA GLN A 41 0.87 -23.28 12.14
C GLN A 41 0.06 -24.49 11.67
N LYS A 42 -0.01 -24.75 10.36
CA LYS A 42 -0.85 -25.79 9.77
C LYS A 42 -2.31 -25.62 10.15
N LEU A 43 -2.80 -24.38 10.11
CA LEU A 43 -4.21 -24.04 10.30
C LEU A 43 -4.81 -23.54 8.99
N PRO A 44 -6.08 -23.88 8.69
CA PRO A 44 -6.77 -23.31 7.54
C PRO A 44 -6.78 -21.79 7.60
N VAL A 45 -6.30 -21.16 6.53
CA VAL A 45 -6.18 -19.70 6.42
C VAL A 45 -7.57 -19.11 6.26
N ASN A 46 -7.98 -18.29 7.24
CA ASN A 46 -9.30 -17.66 7.24
C ASN A 46 -9.24 -16.18 6.81
N ILE A 47 -10.27 -15.74 6.10
CA ILE A 47 -10.50 -14.35 5.70
C ILE A 47 -11.16 -13.62 6.86
N ALA A 48 -10.35 -13.16 7.81
CA ALA A 48 -10.80 -12.43 8.99
C ALA A 48 -11.02 -10.94 8.70
N MET A 49 -11.90 -10.64 7.75
CA MET A 49 -12.27 -9.28 7.36
C MET A 49 -13.79 -9.19 7.26
N GLY A 50 -14.38 -8.17 7.89
CA GLY A 50 -15.82 -7.91 7.79
C GLY A 50 -16.22 -7.50 6.37
N MET A 51 -17.42 -7.87 5.93
CA MET A 51 -17.93 -7.48 4.62
C MET A 51 -18.50 -6.05 4.67
N PRO A 52 -18.00 -5.09 3.87
CA PRO A 52 -18.63 -3.78 3.75
C PRO A 52 -20.01 -3.89 3.10
N LYS A 53 -20.96 -3.07 3.55
CA LYS A 53 -22.37 -3.13 3.11
C LYS A 53 -22.77 -1.97 2.21
N CYS A 54 -21.99 -0.90 2.19
CA CYS A 54 -22.33 0.36 1.54
C CYS A 54 -21.14 0.88 0.72
N SER A 55 -21.43 1.68 -0.31
CA SER A 55 -20.41 2.45 -1.04
C SER A 55 -19.75 3.46 -0.10
N ALA A 56 -18.49 3.81 -0.36
CA ALA A 56 -17.75 4.79 0.40
C ALA A 56 -18.34 6.20 0.26
N HIS A 57 -18.33 6.93 1.36
CA HIS A 57 -18.75 8.33 1.47
C HIS A 57 -17.58 9.30 1.69
N SER A 58 -16.36 8.78 1.81
CA SER A 58 -15.13 9.56 1.99
C SER A 58 -13.93 8.89 1.33
N ASP A 59 -12.86 9.65 1.08
CA ASP A 59 -11.59 9.12 0.57
C ASP A 59 -11.02 8.00 1.46
N SER A 60 -11.20 8.13 2.78
CA SER A 60 -10.72 7.13 3.75
C SER A 60 -11.49 5.81 3.67
N GLU A 61 -12.80 5.87 3.46
CA GLU A 61 -13.64 4.69 3.26
C GLU A 61 -13.37 4.04 1.90
N LEU A 62 -13.11 4.84 0.86
CA LEU A 62 -12.75 4.35 -0.45
C LEU A 62 -11.41 3.59 -0.40
N LEU A 63 -10.44 4.14 0.33
CA LEU A 63 -9.16 3.47 0.58
C LEU A 63 -9.36 2.18 1.38
N ASP A 64 -10.25 2.16 2.38
CA ASP A 64 -10.55 0.93 3.12
C ASP A 64 -11.16 -0.15 2.21
N LEU A 65 -12.11 0.20 1.35
CA LEU A 65 -12.68 -0.71 0.35
C LEU A 65 -11.60 -1.27 -0.60
N GLU A 66 -10.69 -0.42 -1.08
CA GLU A 66 -9.56 -0.83 -1.91
C GLU A 66 -8.65 -1.83 -1.17
N THR A 67 -8.27 -1.52 0.07
CA THR A 67 -7.49 -2.42 0.94
C THR A 67 -8.18 -3.77 1.08
N ARG A 68 -9.50 -3.78 1.33
CA ARG A 68 -10.26 -5.03 1.49
C ARG A 68 -10.20 -5.87 0.23
N HIS A 69 -10.40 -5.24 -0.92
CA HIS A 69 -10.30 -5.91 -2.21
C HIS A 69 -8.90 -6.49 -2.43
N GLN A 70 -7.84 -5.73 -2.14
CA GLN A 70 -6.45 -6.19 -2.27
C GLN A 70 -6.16 -7.40 -1.38
N VAL A 71 -6.66 -7.42 -0.14
CA VAL A 71 -6.52 -8.57 0.77
C VAL A 71 -7.18 -9.83 0.19
N LEU A 72 -8.34 -9.69 -0.46
CA LEU A 72 -9.01 -10.80 -1.14
C LEU A 72 -8.25 -11.25 -2.38
N SER A 73 -7.73 -10.33 -3.19
CA SER A 73 -6.87 -10.66 -4.34
C SER A 73 -5.62 -11.43 -3.90
N MET A 74 -4.99 -11.01 -2.79
CA MET A 74 -3.87 -11.72 -2.17
C MET A 74 -4.27 -13.12 -1.73
N TYR A 75 -5.41 -13.29 -1.06
CA TYR A 75 -5.92 -14.60 -0.64
C TYR A 75 -6.13 -15.53 -1.84
N LEU A 76 -6.79 -15.05 -2.90
CA LEU A 76 -7.05 -15.83 -4.11
C LEU A 76 -5.76 -16.19 -4.86
N TRP A 77 -4.80 -15.27 -4.89
CA TRP A 77 -3.49 -15.55 -5.48
C TRP A 77 -2.77 -16.65 -4.71
N LEU A 78 -2.76 -16.56 -3.37
CA LEU A 78 -2.14 -17.58 -2.51
C LEU A 78 -2.84 -18.94 -2.64
N SER A 79 -4.17 -18.97 -2.72
CA SER A 79 -4.92 -20.23 -2.90
C SER A 79 -4.64 -20.94 -4.22
N ASN A 80 -4.09 -20.24 -5.22
CA ASN A 80 -3.66 -20.86 -6.47
C ASN A 80 -2.21 -21.39 -6.43
N HIS A 81 -1.42 -20.96 -5.44
CA HIS A 81 -0.02 -21.37 -5.27
C HIS A 81 0.15 -22.41 -4.15
N PHE A 82 -0.78 -22.47 -3.21
CA PHE A 82 -0.82 -23.43 -2.12
C PHE A 82 -1.99 -24.41 -2.30
N GLU A 83 -1.93 -25.56 -1.63
CA GLU A 83 -2.99 -26.56 -1.69
C GLU A 83 -4.31 -26.04 -1.11
N GLU A 84 -5.42 -26.54 -1.66
CA GLU A 84 -6.78 -26.11 -1.30
C GLU A 84 -7.11 -26.34 0.19
N GLU A 85 -6.50 -27.36 0.82
CA GLU A 85 -6.65 -27.65 2.25
C GLU A 85 -6.28 -26.45 3.15
N TRP A 86 -5.23 -25.71 2.76
CA TRP A 86 -4.77 -24.56 3.53
C TRP A 86 -5.59 -23.30 3.24
N PHE A 87 -6.22 -23.21 2.07
CA PHE A 87 -7.01 -22.06 1.64
C PHE A 87 -8.44 -22.45 1.22
N PRO A 88 -9.28 -22.99 2.12
CA PRO A 88 -10.55 -23.62 1.75
C PRO A 88 -11.65 -22.62 1.33
N TYR A 89 -11.47 -21.32 1.55
CA TYR A 89 -12.52 -20.30 1.36
C TYR A 89 -12.49 -19.58 0.00
N ILE A 90 -12.07 -20.24 -1.09
CA ILE A 90 -11.92 -19.64 -2.42
C ILE A 90 -13.24 -19.01 -2.91
N LYS A 91 -14.32 -19.79 -2.98
CA LYS A 91 -15.64 -19.30 -3.44
C LYS A 91 -16.16 -18.12 -2.63
N LYS A 92 -15.89 -18.12 -1.32
CA LYS A 92 -16.24 -17.02 -0.42
C LYS A 92 -15.43 -15.78 -0.76
N ALA A 93 -14.11 -15.91 -0.98
CA ALA A 93 -13.24 -14.82 -1.38
C ALA A 93 -13.68 -14.20 -2.73
N GLU A 94 -14.01 -15.02 -3.72
CA GLU A 94 -14.51 -14.57 -5.04
C GLU A 94 -15.81 -13.77 -4.92
N THR A 95 -16.77 -14.28 -4.14
CA THR A 95 -18.04 -13.61 -3.89
C THR A 95 -17.82 -12.27 -3.19
N MET A 96 -16.96 -12.25 -2.16
CA MET A 96 -16.60 -11.02 -1.46
C MET A 96 -15.90 -10.04 -2.40
N ALA A 97 -14.96 -10.49 -3.23
CA ALA A 97 -14.21 -9.63 -4.14
C ALA A 97 -15.14 -8.95 -5.17
N THR A 98 -16.05 -9.73 -5.76
CA THR A 98 -17.07 -9.22 -6.70
C THR A 98 -17.95 -8.16 -6.04
N ASN A 99 -18.43 -8.43 -4.82
CA ASN A 99 -19.26 -7.48 -4.07
C ASN A 99 -18.50 -6.19 -3.75
N ILE A 100 -17.24 -6.27 -3.31
CA ILE A 100 -16.42 -5.08 -3.02
C ILE A 100 -16.13 -4.30 -4.30
N ALA A 101 -15.85 -4.99 -5.43
CA ALA A 101 -15.63 -4.35 -6.71
C ALA A 101 -16.87 -3.56 -7.18
N GLN A 102 -18.07 -4.10 -6.96
CA GLN A 102 -19.32 -3.38 -7.21
C GLN A 102 -19.42 -2.12 -6.33
N LEU A 103 -19.18 -2.24 -5.02
CA LEU A 103 -19.21 -1.11 -4.10
C LEU A 103 -18.17 -0.03 -4.47
N LEU A 104 -16.97 -0.44 -4.90
CA LEU A 104 -15.94 0.47 -5.41
C LEU A 104 -16.44 1.22 -6.65
N GLY A 105 -17.03 0.51 -7.61
CA GLY A 105 -17.64 1.11 -8.80
C GLY A 105 -18.71 2.15 -8.44
N GLU A 106 -19.63 1.80 -7.55
CA GLU A 106 -20.65 2.73 -7.05
C GLU A 106 -20.05 3.94 -6.32
N SER A 107 -18.99 3.72 -5.53
CA SER A 107 -18.30 4.78 -4.79
C SER A 107 -17.65 5.79 -5.73
N LEU A 108 -17.03 5.31 -6.80
CA LEU A 108 -16.39 6.15 -7.81
C LEU A 108 -17.41 6.94 -8.64
N LEU A 109 -18.57 6.35 -8.96
CA LEU A 109 -19.65 7.06 -9.64
C LEU A 109 -20.26 8.17 -8.78
N LYS A 110 -20.38 7.93 -7.47
CA LYS A 110 -20.91 8.90 -6.50
C LYS A 110 -19.85 9.88 -5.99
N ALA A 111 -18.60 9.76 -6.43
CA ALA A 111 -17.50 10.54 -5.90
C ALA A 111 -17.60 12.02 -6.30
N CYS A 112 -18.34 12.79 -5.52
CA CYS A 112 -18.39 14.25 -5.56
C CYS A 112 -17.72 14.88 -4.33
N TRP A 113 -17.01 14.08 -3.53
CA TRP A 113 -16.29 14.51 -2.33
C TRP A 113 -15.05 15.34 -2.71
N LYS A 114 -14.79 16.42 -1.97
CA LYS A 114 -13.52 17.15 -2.11
C LYS A 114 -12.39 16.22 -1.67
N PRO A 115 -11.31 16.05 -2.47
CA PRO A 115 -10.17 15.26 -2.04
C PRO A 115 -9.67 15.78 -0.70
N GLU A 116 -9.66 14.95 0.33
CA GLU A 116 -9.14 15.37 1.62
C GLU A 116 -7.68 15.77 1.42
N SER A 117 -7.28 16.94 1.94
CA SER A 117 -5.90 17.40 1.82
C SER A 117 -5.00 16.33 2.45
N ARG A 118 -4.31 15.55 1.62
CA ARG A 118 -3.35 14.55 2.09
C ARG A 118 -2.35 15.32 2.95
N LYS A 119 -2.39 15.15 4.28
CA LYS A 119 -1.35 15.66 5.16
C LYS A 119 -0.07 15.03 4.64
N ALA A 120 0.78 15.84 3.99
CA ALA A 120 2.07 15.39 3.50
C ALA A 120 2.79 14.78 4.71
N CYS A 121 2.87 13.45 4.73
CA CYS A 121 3.64 12.75 5.73
C CYS A 121 5.08 13.24 5.51
N LYS A 122 5.55 14.13 6.40
CA LYS A 122 6.96 14.48 6.48
C LYS A 122 7.65 13.17 6.85
N SER A 123 8.14 12.45 5.86
CA SER A 123 8.97 11.28 6.09
C SER A 123 10.13 11.76 6.96
N LYS A 124 10.20 11.29 8.20
CA LYS A 124 11.42 11.41 9.00
C LYS A 124 12.52 10.77 8.16
N LEU A 125 13.47 11.59 7.71
CA LEU A 125 14.72 11.14 7.13
C LEU A 125 15.36 10.23 8.17
N GLN A 126 15.42 8.94 7.88
CA GLN A 126 16.35 8.06 8.57
C GLN A 126 17.74 8.46 8.05
N GLU A 127 18.55 9.01 8.95
CA GLU A 127 19.99 9.06 8.77
C GLU A 127 20.50 7.61 8.82
N GLU A 128 21.03 7.11 7.70
CA GLU A 128 22.15 6.17 7.70
C GLU A 128 22.75 6.01 6.29
N ASP A 129 24.04 5.72 6.30
CA ASP A 129 25.07 5.79 5.25
C ASP A 129 24.69 5.39 3.81
N GLY A 130 25.24 6.14 2.86
CA GLY A 130 25.52 5.65 1.50
C GLY A 130 24.48 5.96 0.43
N TYR A 131 24.86 6.89 -0.45
CA TYR A 131 24.22 7.29 -1.73
C TYR A 131 23.00 8.22 -1.65
N GLN A 132 23.26 9.52 -1.90
CA GLN A 132 22.21 10.52 -2.12
C GLN A 132 21.54 10.31 -3.48
N ARG A 133 20.25 9.96 -3.46
CA ARG A 133 19.41 9.91 -4.66
C ARG A 133 19.40 11.29 -5.35
N PRO A 134 19.74 11.38 -6.65
CA PRO A 134 19.69 12.66 -7.34
C PRO A 134 18.27 13.24 -7.31
N SER A 135 18.18 14.54 -7.06
CA SER A 135 16.91 15.26 -6.97
C SER A 135 16.11 15.08 -8.26
N SER A 136 14.81 14.81 -8.15
CA SER A 136 13.92 14.76 -9.31
C SER A 136 14.01 16.06 -10.13
N LEU A 137 13.84 15.95 -11.45
CA LEU A 137 13.89 17.10 -12.36
C LEU A 137 12.96 18.25 -11.94
N VAL A 138 11.86 17.91 -11.27
CA VAL A 138 10.90 18.86 -10.68
C VAL A 138 11.57 19.74 -9.62
N LYS A 139 12.29 19.16 -8.65
CA LYS A 139 13.02 19.92 -7.62
C LYS A 139 14.13 20.77 -8.23
N LEU A 140 14.75 20.29 -9.30
CA LEU A 140 15.80 21.03 -10.02
C LEU A 140 15.23 22.26 -10.74
N GLN A 141 14.04 22.14 -11.33
CA GLN A 141 13.33 23.27 -11.94
C GLN A 141 12.87 24.29 -10.90
N GLU A 142 12.36 23.85 -9.75
CA GLU A 142 11.96 24.75 -8.65
C GLU A 142 13.15 25.53 -8.09
N LYS A 143 14.31 24.87 -7.89
CA LYS A 143 15.54 25.53 -7.46
C LYS A 143 16.02 26.58 -8.47
N LYS A 144 16.00 26.25 -9.77
CA LYS A 144 16.34 27.21 -10.84
C LYS A 144 15.38 28.40 -10.89
N ARG A 145 14.10 28.20 -10.58
CA ARG A 145 13.12 29.29 -10.49
C ARG A 145 13.41 30.20 -9.28
N HIS A 146 13.78 29.61 -8.14
CA HIS A 146 14.17 30.37 -6.94
C HIS A 146 15.50 31.13 -7.08
N GLU A 147 16.50 30.58 -7.77
CA GLU A 147 17.76 31.29 -8.03
C GLU A 147 17.56 32.48 -8.99
N LYS A 148 16.62 32.38 -9.93
CA LYS A 148 16.28 33.49 -10.84
C LYS A 148 15.50 34.62 -10.17
N SER A 149 14.83 34.36 -9.04
CA SER A 149 14.05 35.38 -8.33
C SER A 149 14.83 36.16 -7.26
N LEU A 150 16.10 35.82 -7.03
CA LEU A 150 16.97 36.58 -6.13
C LEU A 150 17.58 37.80 -6.85
N PRO A 151 17.41 39.03 -6.34
CA PRO A 151 18.00 40.21 -6.97
C PRO A 151 19.52 40.20 -6.83
N LYS A 152 20.24 40.33 -7.96
CA LYS A 152 21.70 40.57 -7.99
C LYS A 152 22.00 41.86 -7.21
N LYS A 153 22.48 41.75 -5.97
CA LYS A 153 23.07 42.89 -5.24
C LYS A 153 24.28 43.38 -6.03
N ARG A 154 24.14 44.58 -6.61
CA ARG A 154 25.18 45.36 -7.28
C ARG A 154 26.30 45.64 -6.27
N LEU A 155 27.47 45.04 -6.48
CA LEU A 155 28.69 45.40 -5.76
C LEU A 155 29.24 46.68 -6.40
N GLU A 156 28.85 47.85 -5.91
CA GLU A 156 29.67 49.06 -6.03
C GLU A 156 30.47 49.18 -4.74
N LYS A 157 31.71 48.67 -4.80
CA LYS A 157 32.73 48.93 -3.78
C LYS A 157 33.39 50.26 -4.14
N VAL A 158 33.17 51.24 -3.28
CA VAL A 158 33.93 52.49 -3.14
C VAL A 158 35.43 52.18 -3.09
N ALA A 159 36.22 52.88 -3.90
CA ALA A 159 37.66 53.02 -3.70
C ALA A 159 38.11 54.41 -4.18
N ALA A 160 38.54 55.20 -3.18
CA ALA A 160 39.43 56.37 -3.16
C ALA A 160 39.29 57.45 -4.25
#